data_AF-C0ERH4-F1
#
_entry.id   AF-C0ERH4-F1
#
_cell.length_a   1.000
_cell.length_b   1.000
_cell.length_c   1.000
_cell.angle_alpha   90.00
_cell.angle_beta   90.00
_cell.angle_gamma   90.00
#
_symmetry.space_group_name_H-M   'P 1'
#
loop_
_entity.id
_entity.type
_entity.pdbx_description
1 polymer ?
#
loop_
_entity_poly.entity_id
_entity_poly.type
_entity_poly.pdbx_seq_one_letter_code
_entity_poly.pdbx_strand_id
1 'polypeptide(L)'
;MLGINVQPTPSVKTMQNTPSPPPPPRYRLTKLGEQMARLPIDPKIARILLAAKKHDCMAEILVIASALSIQDPRERPLEARDAATKAHERFTDKQSDFLAYLNIWDSFQRERDKSLSNKQLVQWCRQYFLSHLRMREWRELHHQLAQTAIEMGLTTKEAAFRRPPTQEQLRPSESKGDQDLAAKLKQKQLDKKQHRAQIRAAKEAGYEQIHRALLTGLIANVGMKSPDGNDYTGARGSRFHLFPASALFKAKPKWVMAAELVETTRLYARDVAVIQPEWIEQEAPHLVRYHYFEPHWEQKRGEVIASERVTLYGLTVLPRRPVSYGKIAPEEAREIFIRGALVAQESNLQTAFFAHNKKLIKEITELEHKSRKQDVLVDDEALFAFYNERLPDFYTADAVSDGLHPANP
;
A
#
# COMPACT_ATOMS: atom_id res chain seq x y z
N MET A 1 11.40 -32.90 95.88
CA MET A 1 11.22 -33.28 94.47
C MET A 1 10.34 -32.24 93.82
N LEU A 2 10.81 -31.58 92.76
CA LEU A 2 10.02 -30.96 91.69
C LEU A 2 11.04 -30.36 90.70
N GLY A 3 11.34 -31.12 89.64
CA GLY A 3 12.24 -30.73 88.57
C GLY A 3 11.58 -29.69 87.67
N ILE A 4 12.31 -28.62 87.37
CA ILE A 4 11.88 -27.56 86.45
C ILE A 4 12.18 -28.03 85.03
N ASN A 5 11.11 -28.20 84.26
CA ASN A 5 11.11 -28.63 82.87
C ASN A 5 11.31 -27.41 81.96
N VAL A 6 12.47 -27.32 81.29
CA VAL A 6 12.79 -26.25 80.34
C VAL A 6 12.37 -26.71 78.94
N GLN A 7 11.34 -26.09 78.37
CA GLN A 7 10.93 -26.36 76.98
C GLN A 7 11.91 -25.73 75.98
N PRO A 8 12.23 -26.41 74.87
CA PRO A 8 13.11 -25.88 73.83
C PRO A 8 12.41 -24.81 72.97
N THR A 9 13.16 -23.77 72.60
CA THR A 9 12.75 -22.69 71.71
C THR A 9 12.47 -23.18 70.28
N PRO A 10 11.51 -22.59 69.54
CA PRO A 10 11.21 -23.02 68.18
C PRO A 10 12.30 -22.58 67.19
N SER A 11 12.75 -23.51 66.36
CA SER A 11 13.69 -23.29 65.25
C SER A 11 13.13 -22.31 64.21
N VAL A 12 13.94 -21.32 63.84
CA VAL A 12 13.69 -20.38 62.75
C VAL A 12 13.62 -21.15 61.43
N LYS A 13 12.43 -21.23 60.81
CA LYS A 13 12.26 -21.78 59.47
C LYS A 13 12.90 -20.84 58.44
N THR A 14 13.89 -21.35 57.74
CA THR A 14 14.53 -20.70 56.58
C THR A 14 13.47 -20.48 55.49
N MET A 15 13.16 -19.21 55.18
CA MET A 15 12.29 -18.88 54.05
C MET A 15 12.99 -19.30 52.75
N GLN A 16 12.41 -20.26 52.04
CA GLN A 16 12.81 -20.62 50.69
C GLN A 16 12.47 -19.45 49.77
N ASN A 17 13.50 -18.79 49.25
CA ASN A 17 13.39 -17.80 48.18
C ASN A 17 12.93 -18.52 46.90
N THR A 18 11.62 -18.53 46.64
CA THR A 18 11.10 -18.85 45.30
C THR A 18 11.37 -17.64 44.38
N PRO A 19 12.12 -17.79 43.27
CA PRO A 19 12.32 -16.69 42.36
C PRO A 19 10.98 -16.27 41.74
N SER A 20 10.67 -14.98 41.82
CA SER A 20 9.53 -14.37 41.15
C SER A 20 9.59 -14.62 39.63
N PRO A 21 8.45 -14.86 38.96
CA PRO A 21 8.43 -15.12 37.52
C PRO A 21 9.02 -13.92 36.77
N PRO A 22 9.74 -14.16 35.66
CA PRO A 22 10.34 -13.08 34.88
C PRO A 22 9.24 -12.13 34.36
N PRO A 23 9.51 -10.82 34.26
CA PRO A 23 8.55 -9.86 33.73
C PRO A 23 8.13 -10.27 32.32
N PRO A 24 6.85 -10.06 31.94
CA PRO A 24 6.39 -10.43 30.61
C PRO A 24 7.26 -9.74 29.55
N PRO A 25 7.55 -10.43 28.43
CA PRO A 25 8.41 -9.87 27.40
C PRO A 25 7.80 -8.55 26.89
N ARG A 26 8.66 -7.53 26.78
CA ARG A 26 8.30 -6.15 26.36
C ARG A 26 7.60 -6.11 24.99
N TYR A 27 7.79 -7.14 24.18
CA TYR A 27 7.13 -7.32 22.89
C TYR A 27 6.57 -8.74 22.77
N ARG A 28 5.32 -8.86 22.30
CA ARG A 28 4.68 -10.13 21.95
C ARG A 28 4.42 -10.16 20.46
N LEU A 29 4.50 -11.35 19.85
CA LEU A 29 4.11 -11.51 18.45
C LEU A 29 2.64 -11.12 18.27
N THR A 30 2.38 -10.38 17.21
CA THR A 30 1.00 -10.13 16.77
C THR A 30 0.46 -11.38 16.10
N LYS A 31 -0.87 -11.50 15.95
CA LYS A 31 -1.49 -12.60 15.17
C LYS A 31 -0.90 -12.71 13.76
N LEU A 32 -0.60 -11.56 13.14
CA LEU A 32 0.08 -11.51 11.84
C LEU A 32 1.51 -12.06 11.93
N GLY A 33 2.27 -11.65 12.96
CA GLY A 33 3.63 -12.17 13.20
C GLY A 33 3.65 -13.68 13.47
N GLU A 34 2.67 -14.21 14.19
CA GLU A 34 2.50 -15.65 14.42
C GLU A 34 2.24 -16.41 13.11
N GLN A 35 1.43 -15.85 12.20
CA GLN A 35 1.22 -16.45 10.87
C GLN A 35 2.49 -16.40 10.03
N MET A 36 3.21 -15.28 10.02
CA MET A 36 4.47 -15.13 9.29
C MET A 36 5.54 -16.12 9.78
N ALA A 37 5.63 -16.35 11.09
CA ALA A 37 6.60 -17.26 11.69
C ALA A 37 6.41 -18.74 11.29
N ARG A 38 5.25 -19.11 10.74
CA ARG A 38 4.99 -20.47 10.23
C ARG A 38 5.56 -20.70 8.83
N LEU A 39 5.91 -19.64 8.08
CA LEU A 39 6.42 -19.74 6.73
C LEU A 39 7.96 -19.85 6.75
N PRO A 40 8.57 -20.83 6.07
CA PRO A 40 10.03 -21.06 6.13
C PRO A 40 10.81 -20.13 5.17
N ILE A 41 10.57 -18.82 5.26
CA ILE A 41 11.13 -17.81 4.35
C ILE A 41 11.38 -16.48 5.08
N ASP A 42 12.05 -15.55 4.41
CA ASP A 42 12.28 -14.20 4.93
C ASP A 42 10.96 -13.51 5.34
N PRO A 43 10.91 -12.81 6.49
CA PRO A 43 9.71 -12.14 6.97
C PRO A 43 9.07 -11.15 5.98
N LYS A 44 9.86 -10.47 5.13
CA LYS A 44 9.30 -9.57 4.11
C LYS A 44 8.50 -10.38 3.09
N ILE A 45 9.05 -11.52 2.65
CA ILE A 45 8.39 -12.40 1.69
C ILE A 45 7.17 -13.08 2.33
N ALA A 46 7.25 -13.47 3.60
CA ALA A 46 6.10 -13.97 4.35
C ALA A 46 4.97 -12.93 4.43
N ARG A 47 5.30 -11.66 4.68
CA ARG A 47 4.33 -10.56 4.73
C ARG A 47 3.62 -10.36 3.39
N ILE A 48 4.36 -10.50 2.27
CA ILE A 48 3.85 -10.43 0.90
C ILE A 48 2.89 -11.59 0.62
N LEU A 49 3.25 -12.83 0.97
CA LEU A 49 2.36 -13.99 0.79
C LEU A 49 1.05 -13.85 1.57
N LEU A 50 1.09 -13.37 2.81
CA LEU A 50 -0.12 -13.12 3.57
C LEU A 50 -0.98 -12.00 2.96
N ALA A 51 -0.37 -10.98 2.37
CA ALA A 51 -1.08 -9.92 1.65
C ALA A 51 -1.75 -10.43 0.37
N ALA A 52 -1.17 -11.44 -0.29
CA ALA A 52 -1.69 -11.99 -1.54
C ALA A 52 -3.11 -12.55 -1.40
N LYS A 53 -3.47 -13.05 -0.21
CA LYS A 53 -4.85 -13.48 0.10
C LYS A 53 -5.85 -12.32 0.06
N LYS A 54 -5.47 -11.15 0.59
CA LYS A 54 -6.32 -9.94 0.60
C LYS A 54 -6.56 -9.42 -0.83
N HIS A 55 -5.54 -9.53 -1.68
CA HIS A 55 -5.56 -9.00 -3.06
C HIS A 55 -5.96 -10.03 -4.12
N ASP A 56 -6.28 -11.25 -3.72
CA ASP A 56 -6.64 -12.37 -4.62
C ASP A 56 -5.60 -12.62 -5.73
N CYS A 57 -4.32 -12.65 -5.34
CA CYS A 57 -3.18 -12.79 -6.26
C CYS A 57 -2.17 -13.87 -5.81
N MET A 58 -2.65 -14.90 -5.10
CA MET A 58 -1.79 -15.90 -4.48
C MET A 58 -0.94 -16.68 -5.49
N ALA A 59 -1.50 -17.04 -6.66
CA ALA A 59 -0.78 -17.82 -7.67
C ALA A 59 0.44 -17.06 -8.20
N GLU A 60 0.28 -15.77 -8.47
CA GLU A 60 1.31 -14.85 -8.94
C GLU A 60 2.37 -14.64 -7.86
N ILE A 61 1.92 -14.37 -6.65
CA ILE A 61 2.82 -14.08 -5.54
C ILE A 61 3.61 -15.32 -5.12
N LEU A 62 3.07 -16.53 -5.18
CA LEU A 62 3.83 -17.76 -4.93
C LEU A 62 5.00 -17.90 -5.93
N VAL A 63 4.78 -17.58 -7.21
CA VAL A 63 5.83 -17.58 -8.24
C VAL A 63 6.88 -16.52 -7.95
N ILE A 64 6.47 -15.28 -7.66
CA ILE A 64 7.41 -14.18 -7.41
C ILE A 64 8.17 -14.39 -6.08
N ALA A 65 7.48 -14.75 -5.00
CA ALA A 65 8.06 -14.98 -3.68
C ALA A 65 9.13 -16.09 -3.71
N SER A 66 8.85 -17.19 -4.42
CA SER A 66 9.83 -18.27 -4.60
C SER A 66 11.01 -17.83 -5.46
N ALA A 67 10.81 -16.96 -6.45
CA ALA A 67 11.89 -16.40 -7.28
C ALA A 67 12.84 -15.53 -6.44
N LEU A 68 12.27 -14.62 -5.63
CA LEU A 68 13.01 -13.70 -4.76
C LEU A 68 13.75 -14.41 -3.61
N SER A 69 13.40 -15.66 -3.33
CA SER A 69 13.99 -16.46 -2.26
C SER A 69 15.13 -17.37 -2.75
N ILE A 70 15.44 -17.37 -4.05
CA ILE A 70 16.56 -18.10 -4.64
C ILE A 70 17.51 -17.14 -5.38
N GLN A 71 18.63 -17.66 -5.88
CA GLN A 71 19.46 -16.87 -6.79
C GLN A 71 18.74 -16.67 -8.13
N ASP A 72 18.81 -15.45 -8.68
CA ASP A 72 18.22 -15.07 -9.95
C ASP A 72 18.52 -16.11 -11.06
N PRO A 73 17.49 -16.69 -11.70
CA PRO A 73 17.68 -17.68 -12.75
C PRO A 73 18.25 -17.09 -14.06
N ARG A 74 18.25 -15.77 -14.24
CA ARG A 74 18.77 -15.09 -15.43
C ARG A 74 20.29 -15.03 -15.39
N GLU A 75 20.93 -15.56 -16.42
CA GLU A 75 22.38 -15.52 -16.59
C GLU A 75 22.76 -14.36 -17.51
N ARG A 76 23.83 -13.63 -17.15
CA ARG A 76 24.37 -12.53 -17.97
C ARG A 76 25.90 -12.64 -18.07
N PRO A 77 26.43 -13.62 -18.82
CA PRO A 77 27.86 -13.79 -19.01
C PRO A 77 28.50 -12.54 -19.61
N LEU A 78 29.71 -12.18 -19.18
CA LEU A 78 30.41 -10.96 -19.62
C LEU A 78 30.55 -10.87 -21.15
N GLU A 79 30.93 -11.98 -21.78
CA GLU A 79 31.17 -12.10 -23.22
C GLU A 79 29.89 -12.05 -24.07
N ALA A 80 28.73 -12.34 -23.46
CA ALA A 80 27.46 -12.50 -24.18
C ALA A 80 26.35 -11.59 -23.62
N ARG A 81 26.72 -10.44 -23.02
CA ARG A 81 25.78 -9.51 -22.38
C ARG A 81 24.67 -9.01 -23.31
N ASP A 82 25.01 -8.66 -24.55
CA ASP A 82 24.03 -8.14 -25.51
C ASP A 82 23.06 -9.23 -25.97
N ALA A 83 23.57 -10.44 -26.21
CA ALA A 83 22.75 -11.59 -26.54
C ALA A 83 21.80 -11.98 -25.39
N ALA A 84 22.29 -11.97 -24.15
CA ALA A 84 21.48 -12.22 -22.96
C ALA A 84 20.39 -11.16 -22.80
N THR A 85 20.73 -9.89 -22.97
CA THR A 85 19.76 -8.77 -22.90
C THR A 85 18.66 -8.95 -23.94
N LYS A 86 19.02 -9.21 -25.19
CA LYS A 86 18.06 -9.47 -26.28
C LYS A 86 17.18 -10.70 -26.03
N ALA A 87 17.74 -11.76 -25.44
CA ALA A 87 16.96 -12.94 -25.07
C ALA A 87 15.97 -12.64 -23.94
N HIS A 88 16.39 -11.86 -22.94
CA HIS A 88 15.57 -11.49 -21.79
C HIS A 88 14.48 -10.48 -22.12
N GLU A 89 14.64 -9.66 -23.16
CA GLU A 89 13.59 -8.75 -23.67
C GLU A 89 12.25 -9.46 -23.93
N ARG A 90 12.28 -10.74 -24.30
CA ARG A 90 11.07 -11.57 -24.47
C ARG A 90 10.22 -11.68 -23.20
N PHE A 91 10.85 -11.66 -22.04
CA PHE A 91 10.17 -11.81 -20.75
C PHE A 91 9.95 -10.48 -20.04
N THR A 92 10.56 -9.41 -20.53
CA THR A 92 10.49 -8.09 -19.92
C THR A 92 9.08 -7.52 -19.96
N ASP A 93 8.60 -7.05 -18.81
CA ASP A 93 7.47 -6.13 -18.74
C ASP A 93 7.97 -4.69 -18.62
N LYS A 94 7.27 -3.73 -19.23
CA LYS A 94 7.72 -2.33 -19.31
C LYS A 94 7.60 -1.59 -17.99
N GLN A 95 6.77 -2.07 -17.07
CA GLN A 95 6.44 -1.42 -15.81
C GLN A 95 6.96 -2.19 -14.58
N SER A 96 7.37 -3.44 -14.74
CA SER A 96 7.75 -4.28 -13.61
C SER A 96 8.74 -5.40 -13.95
N ASP A 97 9.89 -5.40 -13.27
CA ASP A 97 10.81 -6.54 -13.30
C ASP A 97 10.22 -7.77 -12.61
N PHE A 98 9.28 -7.60 -11.65
CA PHE A 98 8.62 -8.74 -10.99
C PHE A 98 7.76 -9.55 -11.96
N LEU A 99 7.09 -8.88 -12.90
CA LEU A 99 6.30 -9.56 -13.92
C LEU A 99 7.17 -10.35 -14.91
N ALA A 100 8.45 -10.00 -15.04
CA ALA A 100 9.38 -10.82 -15.82
C ALA A 100 9.54 -12.22 -15.23
N TYR A 101 9.48 -12.38 -13.91
CA TYR A 101 9.47 -13.70 -13.27
C TYR A 101 8.23 -14.51 -13.68
N LEU A 102 7.04 -13.90 -13.71
CA LEU A 102 5.83 -14.57 -14.18
C LEU A 102 5.96 -14.99 -15.65
N ASN A 103 6.50 -14.12 -16.50
CA ASN A 103 6.68 -14.40 -17.93
C ASN A 103 7.69 -15.54 -18.18
N ILE A 104 8.79 -15.58 -17.40
CA ILE A 104 9.77 -16.67 -17.44
C ILE A 104 9.10 -17.97 -16.99
N TRP A 105 8.41 -17.95 -15.86
CA TRP A 105 7.72 -19.09 -15.28
C TRP A 105 6.71 -19.69 -16.26
N ASP A 106 5.82 -18.86 -16.81
CA ASP A 106 4.78 -19.29 -17.75
C ASP A 106 5.39 -19.84 -19.05
N SER A 107 6.50 -19.27 -19.51
CA SER A 107 7.21 -19.78 -20.69
C SER A 107 7.87 -21.13 -20.43
N PHE A 108 8.54 -21.28 -19.29
CA PHE A 108 9.17 -22.54 -18.92
C PHE A 108 8.15 -23.66 -18.69
N GLN A 109 7.03 -23.35 -18.02
CA GLN A 109 5.96 -24.31 -17.79
C GLN A 109 5.33 -24.79 -19.10
N ARG A 110 5.10 -23.89 -20.07
CA ARG A 110 4.62 -24.27 -21.40
C ARG A 110 5.53 -25.24 -22.13
N GLU A 111 6.85 -25.04 -22.06
CA GLU A 111 7.81 -25.96 -22.69
C GLU A 111 7.84 -27.32 -21.98
N ARG A 112 7.63 -27.36 -20.66
CA ARG A 112 7.50 -28.61 -19.90
C ARG A 112 6.22 -29.37 -20.24
N ASP A 113 5.10 -28.68 -20.38
CA ASP A 113 3.80 -29.28 -20.67
C ASP A 113 3.76 -29.95 -22.06
N LYS A 114 4.66 -29.55 -22.98
CA LYS A 114 4.89 -30.24 -24.25
C LYS A 114 5.60 -31.60 -24.11
N SER A 115 5.84 -32.07 -22.88
CA SER A 115 6.55 -33.33 -22.58
C SER A 115 7.95 -33.40 -23.20
N LEU A 116 8.65 -32.24 -23.29
CA LEU A 116 10.03 -32.20 -23.75
C LEU A 116 10.94 -33.05 -22.85
N SER A 117 11.92 -33.72 -23.46
CA SER A 117 12.97 -34.40 -22.71
C SER A 117 13.77 -33.40 -21.87
N ASN A 118 14.37 -33.88 -20.77
CA ASN A 118 15.19 -33.02 -19.91
C ASN A 118 16.31 -32.31 -20.69
N LYS A 119 16.94 -33.01 -21.66
CA LYS A 119 17.97 -32.43 -22.52
C LYS A 119 17.46 -31.24 -23.34
N GLN A 120 16.23 -31.31 -23.86
CA GLN A 120 15.61 -30.23 -24.61
C GLN A 120 15.26 -29.04 -23.71
N LEU A 121 14.80 -29.29 -22.49
CA LEU A 121 14.55 -28.21 -21.50
C LEU A 121 15.83 -27.49 -21.10
N VAL A 122 16.92 -28.22 -20.86
CA VAL A 122 18.24 -27.63 -20.61
C VAL A 122 18.70 -26.79 -21.79
N GLN A 123 18.51 -27.27 -23.03
CA GLN A 123 18.85 -26.53 -24.23
C GLN A 123 18.01 -25.24 -24.37
N TRP A 124 16.71 -25.30 -24.05
CA TRP A 124 15.83 -24.14 -24.04
C TRP A 124 16.29 -23.10 -23.00
N CYS A 125 16.62 -23.54 -21.78
CA CYS A 125 17.17 -22.66 -20.76
C CYS A 125 18.44 -21.95 -21.24
N ARG A 126 19.38 -22.70 -21.84
CA ARG A 126 20.61 -22.15 -22.43
C ARG A 126 20.34 -21.12 -23.53
N GLN A 127 19.38 -21.40 -24.42
CA GLN A 127 19.00 -20.48 -25.50
C GLN A 127 18.53 -19.12 -24.98
N TYR A 128 17.85 -19.11 -23.83
CA TYR A 128 17.30 -17.90 -23.22
C TYR A 128 18.16 -17.34 -22.08
N PHE A 129 19.40 -17.80 -21.94
CA PHE A 129 20.31 -17.40 -20.86
C PHE A 129 19.64 -17.55 -19.48
N LEU A 130 19.06 -18.72 -19.23
CA LEU A 130 18.47 -19.12 -17.97
C LEU A 130 19.24 -20.32 -17.40
N SER A 131 19.48 -20.29 -16.09
CA SER A 131 20.10 -21.40 -15.39
C SER A 131 19.09 -22.51 -15.13
N HIS A 132 19.25 -23.67 -15.78
CA HIS A 132 18.34 -24.80 -15.59
C HIS A 132 18.30 -25.29 -14.13
N LEU A 133 19.43 -25.21 -13.41
CA LEU A 133 19.52 -25.53 -11.99
C LEU A 133 18.61 -24.61 -11.16
N ARG A 134 18.73 -23.29 -11.35
CA ARG A 134 17.90 -22.30 -10.64
C ARG A 134 16.43 -22.43 -10.99
N MET A 135 16.09 -22.74 -12.25
CA MET A 135 14.71 -23.03 -12.64
C MET A 135 14.12 -24.25 -11.90
N ARG A 136 14.93 -25.28 -11.63
CA ARG A 136 14.50 -26.45 -10.86
C ARG A 136 14.31 -26.11 -9.38
N GLU A 137 15.27 -25.39 -8.79
CA GLU A 137 15.18 -24.92 -7.39
C GLU A 137 13.97 -24.02 -7.17
N TRP A 138 13.73 -23.08 -8.09
CA TRP A 138 12.58 -22.20 -8.07
C TRP A 138 11.28 -22.99 -8.01
N ARG A 139 11.13 -23.99 -8.88
CA ARG A 139 9.93 -24.83 -8.92
C ARG A 139 9.73 -25.65 -7.66
N GLU A 140 10.81 -26.19 -7.11
CA GLU A 140 10.76 -26.96 -5.87
C GLU A 140 10.29 -26.07 -4.71
N LEU A 141 10.91 -24.90 -4.55
CA LEU A 141 10.53 -23.95 -3.51
C LEU A 141 9.09 -23.44 -3.70
N HIS A 142 8.67 -23.15 -4.94
CA HIS A 142 7.29 -22.81 -5.24
C HIS A 142 6.32 -23.90 -4.79
N HIS A 143 6.61 -25.18 -5.08
CA HIS A 143 5.77 -26.30 -4.63
C HIS A 143 5.68 -26.37 -3.11
N GLN A 144 6.81 -26.23 -2.41
CA GLN A 144 6.86 -26.25 -0.95
C GLN A 144 6.02 -25.11 -0.35
N LEU A 145 6.23 -23.88 -0.81
CA LEU A 145 5.47 -22.71 -0.34
C LEU A 145 3.98 -22.82 -0.67
N ALA A 146 3.63 -23.36 -1.84
CA ALA A 146 2.23 -23.59 -2.21
C ALA A 146 1.56 -24.58 -1.26
N GLN A 147 2.24 -25.69 -0.89
CA GLN A 147 1.69 -26.64 0.10
C GLN A 147 1.52 -25.98 1.47
N THR A 148 2.53 -25.27 1.98
CA THR A 148 2.40 -24.54 3.25
C THR A 148 1.24 -23.54 3.21
N ALA A 149 1.08 -22.80 2.11
CA ALA A 149 -0.01 -21.83 1.96
C ALA A 149 -1.40 -22.49 1.93
N ILE A 150 -1.51 -23.68 1.32
CA ILE A 150 -2.74 -24.49 1.33
C ILE A 150 -3.05 -25.00 2.74
N GLU A 151 -2.05 -25.55 3.44
CA GLU A 151 -2.18 -26.04 4.83
C GLU A 151 -2.60 -24.94 5.80
N MET A 152 -2.07 -23.73 5.60
CA MET A 152 -2.45 -22.55 6.38
C MET A 152 -3.82 -21.97 6.00
N GLY A 153 -4.52 -22.53 5.00
CA GLY A 153 -5.82 -22.03 4.53
C GLY A 153 -5.72 -20.66 3.87
N LEU A 154 -4.57 -20.33 3.27
CA LEU A 154 -4.38 -19.07 2.54
C LEU A 154 -4.93 -19.14 1.11
N THR A 155 -4.98 -20.34 0.53
CA THR A 155 -5.48 -20.59 -0.83
C THR A 155 -5.95 -22.03 -0.99
N THR A 156 -6.62 -22.35 -2.11
CA THR A 156 -7.00 -23.73 -2.47
C THR A 156 -5.96 -24.38 -3.38
N LYS A 157 -6.01 -25.71 -3.52
CA LYS A 157 -5.12 -26.45 -4.42
C LYS A 157 -5.21 -25.97 -5.87
N GLU A 158 -6.40 -25.59 -6.33
CA GLU A 158 -6.60 -25.10 -7.70
C GLU A 158 -6.09 -23.67 -7.91
N ALA A 159 -6.13 -22.85 -6.86
CA ALA A 159 -5.75 -21.44 -6.90
C ALA A 159 -4.27 -21.20 -6.55
N ALA A 160 -3.60 -22.16 -5.91
CA ALA A 160 -2.18 -22.04 -5.56
C ALA A 160 -1.24 -22.13 -6.77
N PHE A 161 -1.63 -22.87 -7.82
CA PHE A 161 -0.78 -23.10 -8.98
C PHE A 161 -1.22 -22.27 -10.17
N ARG A 162 -0.38 -21.29 -10.52
CA ARG A 162 -0.54 -20.48 -11.72
C ARG A 162 -0.55 -21.39 -12.95
N ARG A 163 -1.54 -21.18 -13.83
CA ARG A 163 -1.65 -21.89 -15.12
C ARG A 163 -1.33 -20.90 -16.22
N PRO A 164 -0.34 -21.17 -17.09
CA PRO A 164 0.04 -20.22 -18.13
C PRO A 164 -1.17 -19.89 -19.02
N PRO A 165 -1.32 -18.62 -19.45
CA PRO A 165 -2.36 -18.26 -20.38
C PRO A 165 -2.21 -19.09 -21.65
N THR A 166 -3.32 -19.66 -22.13
CA THR A 166 -3.33 -20.34 -23.42
C THR A 166 -3.13 -19.27 -24.48
N GLN A 167 -1.95 -19.19 -25.09
CA GLN A 167 -1.76 -18.35 -26.27
C GLN A 167 -2.74 -18.85 -27.34
N GLU A 168 -3.79 -18.08 -27.64
CA GLU A 168 -4.55 -18.26 -28.86
C GLU A 168 -3.59 -17.95 -30.02
N GLN A 169 -2.99 -18.99 -30.60
CA GLN A 169 -2.44 -18.88 -31.93
C GLN A 169 -3.59 -18.50 -32.85
N LEU A 170 -3.64 -17.25 -33.30
CA LEU A 170 -4.43 -16.83 -34.45
C LEU A 170 -4.00 -17.74 -35.62
N ARG A 171 -4.88 -18.66 -36.02
CA ARG A 171 -4.62 -19.54 -37.16
C ARG A 171 -4.69 -18.70 -38.44
N PRO A 172 -3.82 -18.95 -39.43
CA PRO A 172 -4.05 -18.46 -40.78
C PRO A 172 -5.38 -19.02 -41.30
N SER A 173 -6.17 -18.17 -41.93
CA SER A 173 -7.43 -18.51 -42.58
C SER A 173 -7.23 -19.60 -43.63
N GLU A 174 -7.73 -20.80 -43.38
CA GLU A 174 -7.89 -21.84 -44.41
C GLU A 174 -9.28 -21.72 -45.07
N SER A 175 -9.28 -22.02 -46.37
CA SER A 175 -10.32 -21.74 -47.36
C SER A 175 -11.69 -22.37 -47.09
N LYS A 176 -12.72 -21.73 -47.68
CA LYS A 176 -14.14 -22.08 -47.62
C LYS A 176 -14.47 -23.41 -48.31
N GLY A 177 -15.19 -24.28 -47.61
CA GLY A 177 -15.96 -25.40 -48.15
C GLY A 177 -16.53 -26.25 -47.01
N ASP A 178 -17.87 -26.40 -46.95
CA ASP A 178 -18.66 -27.27 -46.06
C ASP A 178 -18.93 -26.77 -44.62
N GLN A 179 -19.50 -25.56 -44.52
CA GLN A 179 -19.51 -24.76 -43.29
C GLN A 179 -20.65 -24.98 -42.27
N ASP A 180 -21.84 -25.48 -42.57
CA ASP A 180 -22.96 -25.07 -41.69
C ASP A 180 -23.21 -25.85 -40.38
N LEU A 181 -22.96 -27.17 -40.32
CA LEU A 181 -23.20 -27.93 -39.08
C LEU A 181 -21.94 -28.01 -38.19
N ALA A 182 -20.78 -28.19 -38.81
CA ALA A 182 -19.49 -28.19 -38.13
C ALA A 182 -19.12 -26.79 -37.60
N ALA A 183 -19.50 -25.70 -38.30
CA ALA A 183 -19.28 -24.35 -37.78
C ALA A 183 -20.19 -24.05 -36.59
N LYS A 184 -21.44 -24.51 -36.54
CA LYS A 184 -22.32 -24.29 -35.36
C LYS A 184 -21.84 -25.02 -34.11
N LEU A 185 -21.37 -26.27 -34.24
CA LEU A 185 -20.75 -27.02 -33.13
C LEU A 185 -19.39 -26.44 -32.73
N LYS A 186 -18.56 -26.03 -33.70
CA LYS A 186 -17.29 -25.31 -33.43
C LYS A 186 -17.55 -23.95 -32.78
N GLN A 187 -18.55 -23.19 -33.22
CA GLN A 187 -18.91 -21.89 -32.66
C GLN A 187 -19.39 -22.05 -31.21
N LYS A 188 -20.28 -22.99 -30.92
CA LYS A 188 -20.74 -23.25 -29.55
C LYS A 188 -19.61 -23.74 -28.63
N GLN A 189 -18.64 -24.50 -29.16
CA GLN A 189 -17.42 -24.87 -28.43
C GLN A 189 -16.45 -23.69 -28.26
N LEU A 190 -16.33 -22.82 -29.26
CA LEU A 190 -15.52 -21.61 -29.25
C LEU A 190 -16.10 -20.60 -28.25
N ASP A 191 -17.41 -20.36 -28.26
CA ASP A 191 -18.12 -19.48 -27.33
C ASP A 191 -18.01 -20.01 -25.90
N LYS A 192 -18.13 -21.34 -25.69
CA LYS A 192 -17.91 -21.95 -24.37
C LYS A 192 -16.44 -21.93 -23.94
N LYS A 193 -15.49 -21.90 -24.89
CA LYS A 193 -14.05 -21.74 -24.63
C LYS A 193 -13.70 -20.28 -24.34
N GLN A 194 -14.29 -19.33 -25.07
CA GLN A 194 -14.16 -17.89 -24.91
C GLN A 194 -14.82 -17.42 -23.62
N HIS A 195 -16.00 -17.96 -23.26
CA HIS A 195 -16.63 -17.71 -21.98
C HIS A 195 -15.77 -18.23 -20.81
N ARG A 196 -15.16 -19.43 -20.97
CA ARG A 196 -14.17 -19.95 -19.99
C ARG A 196 -12.88 -19.13 -19.97
N ALA A 197 -12.45 -18.55 -21.09
CA ALA A 197 -11.29 -17.67 -21.18
C ALA A 197 -11.57 -16.29 -20.57
N GLN A 198 -12.77 -15.74 -20.74
CA GLN A 198 -13.23 -14.48 -20.12
C GLN A 198 -13.38 -14.63 -18.60
N ILE A 199 -14.00 -15.71 -18.12
CA ILE A 199 -14.06 -16.04 -16.68
C ILE A 199 -12.65 -16.21 -16.09
N ARG A 200 -11.67 -16.63 -16.91
CA ARG A 200 -10.29 -16.89 -16.51
C ARG A 200 -9.39 -15.67 -16.58
N ALA A 201 -9.59 -14.76 -17.54
CA ALA A 201 -8.99 -13.43 -17.57
C ALA A 201 -9.52 -12.57 -16.40
N ALA A 202 -10.77 -12.79 -15.99
CA ALA A 202 -11.32 -12.25 -14.74
C ALA A 202 -10.74 -12.91 -13.46
N LYS A 203 -9.92 -13.96 -13.60
CA LYS A 203 -9.29 -14.71 -12.49
C LYS A 203 -7.78 -14.53 -12.42
N GLU A 204 -7.16 -13.86 -13.39
CA GLU A 204 -5.74 -13.51 -13.32
C GLU A 204 -5.59 -12.17 -12.60
N ALA A 205 -4.71 -12.13 -11.60
CA ALA A 205 -4.53 -10.92 -10.83
C ALA A 205 -3.98 -9.79 -11.69
N GLY A 206 -4.63 -8.63 -11.62
CA GLY A 206 -4.18 -7.42 -12.30
C GLY A 206 -2.88 -6.87 -11.71
N TYR A 207 -2.26 -5.94 -12.45
CA TYR A 207 -1.03 -5.27 -12.05
C TYR A 207 -1.11 -4.72 -10.62
N GLU A 208 -2.17 -3.97 -10.31
CA GLU A 208 -2.36 -3.37 -8.99
C GLU A 208 -2.42 -4.42 -7.87
N GLN A 209 -3.17 -5.51 -8.05
CA GLN A 209 -3.33 -6.56 -7.03
C GLN A 209 -1.98 -7.19 -6.66
N ILE A 210 -1.15 -7.50 -7.66
CA ILE A 210 0.17 -8.08 -7.45
C ILE A 210 1.09 -7.08 -6.74
N HIS A 211 1.14 -5.84 -7.23
CA HIS A 211 2.10 -4.86 -6.74
C HIS A 211 1.73 -4.30 -5.36
N ARG A 212 0.45 -4.19 -5.02
CA ARG A 212 0.00 -3.86 -3.66
C ARG A 212 0.33 -4.96 -2.67
N ALA A 213 0.23 -6.24 -3.06
CA ALA A 213 0.68 -7.34 -2.21
C ALA A 213 2.19 -7.29 -1.97
N LEU A 214 3.00 -7.11 -3.03
CA LEU A 214 4.45 -6.93 -2.96
C LEU A 214 4.86 -5.76 -2.06
N LEU A 215 4.16 -4.63 -2.18
CA LEU A 215 4.45 -3.41 -1.43
C LEU A 215 4.41 -3.63 0.08
N THR A 216 3.59 -4.56 0.58
CA THR A 216 3.48 -4.84 2.02
C THR A 216 4.77 -5.35 2.67
N GLY A 217 5.61 -6.10 1.94
CA GLY A 217 6.92 -6.55 2.42
C GLY A 217 8.07 -5.66 1.95
N LEU A 218 7.87 -4.93 0.85
CA LEU A 218 8.90 -4.09 0.22
C LEU A 218 8.75 -2.60 0.57
N ILE A 219 7.91 -2.26 1.56
CA ILE A 219 7.58 -0.87 1.93
C ILE A 219 8.81 -0.02 2.29
N ALA A 220 9.87 -0.64 2.79
CA ALA A 220 11.11 0.06 3.14
C ALA A 220 11.98 0.39 1.91
N ASN A 221 11.70 -0.24 0.76
CA ASN A 221 12.47 -0.14 -0.47
C ASN A 221 11.73 0.68 -1.55
N VAL A 222 10.86 1.60 -1.12
CA VAL A 222 10.21 2.57 -2.02
C VAL A 222 11.11 3.77 -2.23
N GLY A 223 10.99 4.39 -3.41
CA GLY A 223 11.69 5.64 -3.68
C GLY A 223 10.98 6.51 -4.71
N MET A 224 11.20 7.82 -4.56
CA MET A 224 10.73 8.84 -5.46
C MET A 224 11.92 9.39 -6.24
N LYS A 225 11.77 9.54 -7.56
CA LYS A 225 12.81 10.13 -8.41
C LYS A 225 13.11 11.56 -7.96
N SER A 226 14.39 11.88 -7.80
CA SER A 226 14.84 13.24 -7.49
C SER A 226 14.49 14.19 -8.65
N PRO A 227 14.04 15.43 -8.39
CA PRO A 227 13.73 16.40 -9.44
C PRO A 227 14.94 16.70 -10.34
N ASP A 228 16.11 16.85 -9.73
CA ASP A 228 17.33 17.36 -10.38
C ASP A 228 18.32 16.25 -10.78
N GLY A 229 17.94 14.98 -10.59
CA GLY A 229 18.87 13.86 -10.62
C GLY A 229 18.40 12.61 -11.37
N ASN A 230 19.36 11.71 -11.56
CA ASN A 230 19.13 10.33 -12.04
C ASN A 230 19.07 9.32 -10.88
N ASP A 231 19.07 9.81 -9.65
CA ASP A 231 18.91 9.06 -8.41
C ASP A 231 17.46 9.15 -7.90
N TYR A 232 17.15 8.27 -6.96
CA TYR A 232 15.89 8.18 -6.25
C TYR A 232 16.16 8.44 -4.79
N THR A 233 15.33 9.28 -4.19
CA THR A 233 15.27 9.43 -2.73
C THR A 233 14.40 8.30 -2.19
N GLY A 234 15.00 7.44 -1.38
CA GLY A 234 14.35 6.31 -0.72
C GLY A 234 13.98 6.60 0.73
N ALA A 235 13.37 5.59 1.37
CA ALA A 235 13.03 5.67 2.79
C ALA A 235 14.27 6.01 3.65
N ARG A 236 14.04 6.80 4.71
CA ARG A 236 15.05 7.20 5.71
C ARG A 236 16.23 7.97 5.11
N GLY A 237 15.99 8.72 4.03
CA GLY A 237 16.99 9.58 3.40
C GLY A 237 18.02 8.85 2.53
N SER A 238 17.81 7.55 2.26
CA SER A 238 18.67 6.80 1.34
C SER A 238 18.60 7.39 -0.08
N ARG A 239 19.69 7.27 -0.83
CA ARG A 239 19.71 7.62 -2.27
C ARG A 239 20.19 6.43 -3.07
N PHE A 240 19.43 6.03 -4.08
CA PHE A 240 19.75 4.86 -4.90
C PHE A 240 19.52 5.12 -6.39
N HIS A 241 20.11 4.29 -7.24
CA HIS A 241 19.87 4.28 -8.68
C HIS A 241 19.17 3.00 -9.10
N LEU A 242 18.42 3.03 -10.20
CA LEU A 242 17.89 1.79 -10.78
C LEU A 242 19.04 0.97 -11.36
N PHE A 243 19.03 -0.34 -11.14
CA PHE A 243 20.03 -1.22 -11.71
C PHE A 243 19.96 -1.21 -13.26
N PRO A 244 21.10 -1.09 -14.00
CA PRO A 244 21.10 -0.96 -15.45
C PRO A 244 20.37 -2.04 -16.24
N ALA A 245 20.25 -3.24 -15.66
CA ALA A 245 19.56 -4.37 -16.26
C ALA A 245 18.03 -4.33 -16.13
N SER A 246 17.48 -3.43 -15.31
CA SER A 246 16.04 -3.27 -15.11
C SER A 246 15.36 -2.73 -16.37
N ALA A 247 14.14 -3.19 -16.63
CA ALA A 247 13.30 -2.64 -17.69
C ALA A 247 13.05 -1.13 -17.53
N LEU A 248 13.05 -0.66 -16.29
CA LEU A 248 12.74 0.71 -15.92
C LEU A 248 13.94 1.65 -15.96
N PHE A 249 15.15 1.13 -16.21
CA PHE A 249 16.39 1.92 -16.17
C PHE A 249 16.35 3.14 -17.10
N LYS A 250 15.73 3.00 -18.28
CA LYS A 250 15.55 4.10 -19.24
C LYS A 250 14.33 4.96 -18.90
N ALA A 251 13.20 4.34 -18.55
CA ALA A 251 11.93 5.03 -18.32
C ALA A 251 11.95 5.94 -17.09
N LYS A 252 12.69 5.56 -16.04
CA LYS A 252 12.87 6.32 -14.80
C LYS A 252 11.56 6.93 -14.25
N PRO A 253 10.56 6.09 -13.92
CA PRO A 253 9.26 6.54 -13.41
C PRO A 253 9.41 7.35 -12.11
N LYS A 254 8.41 8.19 -11.81
CA LYS A 254 8.44 9.06 -10.62
C LYS A 254 8.50 8.27 -9.31
N TRP A 255 7.79 7.16 -9.22
CA TRP A 255 7.69 6.33 -8.01
C TRP A 255 7.99 4.87 -8.35
N VAL A 256 8.81 4.25 -7.50
CA VAL A 256 9.19 2.85 -7.62
C VAL A 256 9.19 2.14 -6.27
N MET A 257 9.03 0.82 -6.31
CA MET A 257 9.49 -0.09 -5.27
C MET A 257 10.54 -1.04 -5.83
N ALA A 258 11.41 -1.55 -4.96
CA ALA A 258 12.45 -2.52 -5.31
C ALA A 258 12.42 -3.74 -4.37
N ALA A 259 12.78 -4.92 -4.88
CA ALA A 259 12.92 -6.10 -4.04
C ALA A 259 14.08 -5.94 -3.04
N GLU A 260 15.18 -5.36 -3.50
CA GLU A 260 16.39 -5.16 -2.71
C GLU A 260 17.15 -3.90 -3.13
N LEU A 261 17.92 -3.37 -2.19
CA LEU A 261 18.91 -2.31 -2.41
C LEU A 261 20.28 -2.90 -2.15
N VAL A 262 21.14 -2.94 -3.17
CA VAL A 262 22.46 -3.56 -3.11
C VAL A 262 23.53 -2.51 -3.36
N GLU A 263 24.47 -2.38 -2.42
CA GLU A 263 25.59 -1.47 -2.53
C GLU A 263 26.75 -2.13 -3.27
N THR A 264 27.20 -1.48 -4.36
CA THR A 264 28.38 -1.89 -5.12
C THR A 264 29.30 -0.69 -5.32
N THR A 265 29.29 -0.06 -6.50
CA THR A 265 29.89 1.26 -6.73
C THR A 265 28.97 2.39 -6.26
N ARG A 266 27.67 2.13 -6.27
CA ARG A 266 26.60 2.97 -5.75
C ARG A 266 25.54 2.03 -5.17
N LEU A 267 24.59 2.60 -4.42
CA LEU A 267 23.41 1.86 -4.01
C LEU A 267 22.47 1.66 -5.22
N TYR A 268 22.22 0.42 -5.60
CA TYR A 268 21.35 0.07 -6.72
C TYR A 268 20.09 -0.67 -6.26
N ALA A 269 18.95 -0.23 -6.75
CA ALA A 269 17.68 -0.94 -6.66
C ALA A 269 17.60 -2.04 -7.71
N ARG A 270 17.36 -3.28 -7.26
CA ARG A 270 17.15 -4.45 -8.12
C ARG A 270 15.73 -4.96 -8.01
N ASP A 271 15.28 -5.57 -9.10
CA ASP A 271 13.89 -6.02 -9.32
C ASP A 271 12.89 -4.92 -8.95
N VAL A 272 12.70 -4.00 -9.88
CA VAL A 272 12.01 -2.73 -9.68
C VAL A 272 10.63 -2.77 -10.33
N ALA A 273 9.66 -2.06 -9.75
CA ALA A 273 8.37 -1.82 -10.40
C ALA A 273 7.84 -0.41 -10.15
N VAL A 274 7.04 0.08 -11.09
CA VAL A 274 6.25 1.30 -10.92
C VAL A 274 5.18 1.07 -9.86
N ILE A 275 5.03 2.03 -8.95
CA ILE A 275 3.93 2.06 -7.98
C ILE A 275 3.22 3.41 -8.00
N GLN A 276 1.98 3.43 -7.54
CA GLN A 276 1.28 4.66 -7.20
C GLN A 276 1.51 4.97 -5.71
N PRO A 277 1.80 6.24 -5.33
CA PRO A 277 2.07 6.60 -3.94
C PRO A 277 0.87 6.34 -3.01
N GLU A 278 -0.36 6.45 -3.51
CA GLU A 278 -1.59 6.22 -2.75
C GLU A 278 -1.66 4.79 -2.17
N TRP A 279 -1.05 3.82 -2.86
CA TRP A 279 -0.99 2.43 -2.39
C TRP A 279 -0.22 2.28 -1.08
N ILE A 280 0.76 3.17 -0.81
CA ILE A 280 1.54 3.17 0.44
C ILE A 280 0.62 3.42 1.64
N GLU A 281 -0.22 4.46 1.55
CA GLU A 281 -1.17 4.79 2.62
C GLU A 281 -2.19 3.65 2.83
N GLN A 282 -2.69 3.06 1.74
CA GLN A 282 -3.68 1.99 1.78
C GLN A 282 -3.16 0.68 2.38
N GLU A 283 -1.90 0.32 2.09
CA GLU A 283 -1.31 -0.95 2.56
C GLU A 283 -0.60 -0.83 3.90
N ALA A 284 -0.12 0.37 4.25
CA ALA A 284 0.65 0.61 5.47
C ALA A 284 0.20 1.89 6.23
N PRO A 285 -1.10 2.02 6.58
CA PRO A 285 -1.61 3.21 7.28
C PRO A 285 -0.96 3.41 8.67
N HIS A 286 -0.47 2.32 9.27
CA HIS A 286 0.22 2.34 10.57
C HIS A 286 1.68 2.83 10.49
N LEU A 287 2.24 2.99 9.29
CA LEU A 287 3.63 3.46 9.07
C LEU A 287 3.70 4.91 8.59
N VAL A 288 2.61 5.43 8.01
CA VAL A 288 2.56 6.81 7.54
C VAL A 288 2.34 7.78 8.70
N ARG A 289 2.74 9.03 8.49
CA ARG A 289 2.50 10.15 9.40
C ARG A 289 1.68 11.21 8.68
N TYR A 290 0.67 11.71 9.37
CA TYR A 290 -0.21 12.76 8.92
C TYR A 290 0.24 14.09 9.51
N HIS A 291 0.31 15.12 8.68
CA HIS A 291 0.66 16.48 9.05
C HIS A 291 -0.42 17.42 8.53
N TYR A 292 -1.01 18.21 9.42
CA TYR A 292 -2.07 19.15 9.08
C TYR A 292 -1.51 20.58 9.11
N PHE A 293 -1.87 21.40 8.13
CA PHE A 293 -1.41 22.77 8.00
C PHE A 293 -2.42 23.62 7.23
N GLU A 294 -2.29 24.95 7.35
CA GLU A 294 -3.19 25.93 6.73
C GLU A 294 -4.67 25.67 7.00
N PRO A 295 -5.09 25.51 8.28
CA PRO A 295 -6.50 25.41 8.59
C PRO A 295 -7.19 26.76 8.29
N HIS A 296 -8.31 26.71 7.57
CA HIS A 296 -9.06 27.92 7.18
C HIS A 296 -10.53 27.60 6.92
N TRP A 297 -11.38 28.63 7.03
CA TRP A 297 -12.78 28.56 6.62
C TRP A 297 -12.89 28.47 5.09
N GLU A 298 -13.59 27.46 4.57
CA GLU A 298 -13.92 27.38 3.14
C GLU A 298 -15.43 27.63 2.92
N GLN A 299 -15.78 28.84 2.48
CA GLN A 299 -17.16 29.27 2.26
C GLN A 299 -17.97 28.33 1.35
N LYS A 300 -17.34 27.75 0.32
CA LYS A 300 -18.03 26.85 -0.63
C LYS A 300 -18.49 25.54 0.01
N ARG A 301 -17.70 24.99 0.94
CA ARG A 301 -18.06 23.77 1.68
C ARG A 301 -18.84 24.08 2.96
N GLY A 302 -18.74 25.32 3.46
CA GLY A 302 -19.34 25.69 4.74
C GLY A 302 -18.67 24.96 5.90
N GLU A 303 -17.38 24.62 5.78
CA GLU A 303 -16.62 23.94 6.82
C GLU A 303 -15.19 24.50 6.92
N VAL A 304 -14.58 24.38 8.10
CA VAL A 304 -13.15 24.58 8.30
C VAL A 304 -12.40 23.37 7.76
N ILE A 305 -11.56 23.63 6.77
CA ILE A 305 -10.72 22.64 6.12
C ILE A 305 -9.26 22.89 6.47
N ALA A 306 -8.44 21.84 6.43
CA ALA A 306 -6.99 21.95 6.49
C ALA A 306 -6.37 21.15 5.35
N SER A 307 -5.11 21.45 5.09
CA SER A 307 -4.28 20.66 4.18
C SER A 307 -3.57 19.56 4.93
N GLU A 308 -3.74 18.33 4.47
CA GLU A 308 -3.06 17.15 5.00
C GLU A 308 -1.91 16.74 4.09
N ARG A 309 -0.74 16.55 4.68
CA ARG A 309 0.43 15.93 4.05
C ARG A 309 0.69 14.58 4.70
N VAL A 310 0.82 13.56 3.87
CA VAL A 310 1.11 12.18 4.30
C VAL A 310 2.57 11.86 3.99
N THR A 311 3.32 11.43 5.01
CA THR A 311 4.73 11.05 4.85
C THR A 311 4.99 9.61 5.28
N LEU A 312 5.90 8.93 4.59
CA LEU A 312 6.41 7.60 4.94
C LEU A 312 7.93 7.67 5.05
N TYR A 313 8.49 7.41 6.23
CA TYR A 313 9.94 7.37 6.44
C TYR A 313 10.71 8.58 5.87
N GLY A 314 10.12 9.77 5.94
CA GLY A 314 10.70 11.02 5.40
C GLY A 314 10.37 11.31 3.94
N LEU A 315 9.74 10.38 3.21
CA LEU A 315 9.22 10.62 1.86
C LEU A 315 7.82 11.23 1.94
N THR A 316 7.57 12.27 1.15
CA THR A 316 6.23 12.84 0.98
C THR A 316 5.43 11.99 -0.01
N VAL A 317 4.49 11.21 0.52
CA VAL A 317 3.62 10.32 -0.27
C VAL A 317 2.49 11.14 -0.91
N LEU A 318 1.76 11.89 -0.09
CA LEU A 318 0.75 12.84 -0.53
C LEU A 318 1.15 14.23 -0.04
N PRO A 319 1.40 15.21 -0.93
CA PRO A 319 1.87 16.52 -0.52
C PRO A 319 0.77 17.38 0.09
N ARG A 320 -0.46 17.27 -0.42
CA ARG A 320 -1.60 18.09 -0.02
C ARG A 320 -2.91 17.39 -0.36
N ARG A 321 -3.73 17.10 0.65
CA ARG A 321 -5.11 16.62 0.53
C ARG A 321 -6.00 17.50 1.41
N PRO A 322 -7.07 18.11 0.89
CA PRO A 322 -8.01 18.84 1.74
C PRO A 322 -8.77 17.85 2.64
N VAL A 323 -8.83 18.16 3.93
CA VAL A 323 -9.54 17.36 4.95
C VAL A 323 -10.38 18.25 5.85
N SER A 324 -11.49 17.71 6.35
CA SER A 324 -12.33 18.39 7.34
C SER A 324 -11.56 18.53 8.65
N TYR A 325 -11.22 19.77 9.01
CA TYR A 325 -10.33 20.04 10.14
C TYR A 325 -11.01 19.86 11.49
N GLY A 326 -12.33 20.00 11.52
CA GLY A 326 -13.15 19.81 12.72
C GLY A 326 -12.96 18.49 13.43
N LYS A 327 -12.73 17.40 12.69
CA LYS A 327 -12.53 16.06 13.27
C LYS A 327 -11.11 15.86 13.81
N ILE A 328 -10.17 16.74 13.43
CA ILE A 328 -8.75 16.65 13.73
C ILE A 328 -8.42 17.52 14.95
N ALA A 329 -8.85 18.79 14.91
CA ALA A 329 -8.66 19.75 16.00
C ALA A 329 -9.96 20.55 16.20
N PRO A 330 -10.93 20.01 16.95
CA PRO A 330 -12.26 20.62 17.10
C PRO A 330 -12.22 22.04 17.69
N GLU A 331 -11.36 22.27 18.69
CA GLU A 331 -11.24 23.56 19.37
C GLU A 331 -10.68 24.65 18.44
N GLU A 332 -9.56 24.37 17.76
CA GLU A 332 -8.95 25.29 16.80
C GLU A 332 -9.87 25.52 15.59
N ALA A 333 -10.53 24.47 15.10
CA ALA A 333 -11.51 24.59 14.03
C ALA A 333 -12.69 25.50 14.44
N ARG A 334 -13.15 25.40 15.69
CA ARG A 334 -14.20 26.28 16.22
C ARG A 334 -13.76 27.75 16.24
N GLU A 335 -12.53 28.02 16.68
CA GLU A 335 -12.00 29.39 16.65
C GLU A 335 -11.95 29.94 15.22
N ILE A 336 -11.42 29.16 14.28
CA ILE A 336 -11.34 29.54 12.86
C ILE A 336 -12.73 29.74 12.26
N PHE A 337 -13.70 28.91 12.62
CA PHE A 337 -15.09 29.09 12.21
C PHE A 337 -15.66 30.42 12.71
N ILE A 338 -15.49 30.75 13.99
CA ILE A 338 -16.01 32.00 14.53
C ILE A 338 -15.34 33.19 13.82
N ARG A 339 -14.01 33.20 13.74
CA ARG A 339 -13.26 34.31 13.14
C ARG A 339 -13.55 34.46 11.64
N GLY A 340 -13.42 33.38 10.87
CA GLY A 340 -13.60 33.42 9.41
C GLY A 340 -15.07 33.44 8.96
N ALA A 341 -15.91 32.56 9.51
CA ALA A 341 -17.28 32.42 9.04
C ALA A 341 -18.20 33.52 9.60
N LEU A 342 -18.11 33.81 10.91
CA LEU A 342 -19.07 34.66 11.61
C LEU A 342 -18.62 36.11 11.75
N VAL A 343 -17.41 36.34 12.27
CA VAL A 343 -16.85 37.68 12.48
C VAL A 343 -16.55 38.35 11.14
N ALA A 344 -15.79 37.69 10.25
CA ALA A 344 -15.53 38.20 8.89
C ALA A 344 -16.74 38.11 7.94
N GLN A 345 -17.86 37.53 8.40
CA GLN A 345 -19.12 37.39 7.67
C GLN A 345 -19.02 36.65 6.32
N GLU A 346 -18.04 35.75 6.18
CA GLU A 346 -17.80 34.94 4.98
C GLU A 346 -18.66 33.66 4.95
N SER A 347 -19.54 33.48 5.93
CA SER A 347 -20.49 32.36 5.94
C SER A 347 -21.71 32.61 5.04
N ASN A 348 -22.25 31.53 4.49
CA ASN A 348 -23.54 31.50 3.77
C ASN A 348 -24.69 30.97 4.62
N LEU A 349 -24.49 30.89 5.95
CA LEU A 349 -25.51 30.48 6.92
C LEU A 349 -26.81 31.27 6.71
N GLN A 350 -27.93 30.55 6.58
CA GLN A 350 -29.27 31.13 6.44
C GLN A 350 -29.97 31.30 7.80
N THR A 351 -29.22 31.35 8.89
CA THR A 351 -29.78 31.47 10.24
C THR A 351 -30.26 32.89 10.52
N ALA A 352 -31.39 33.01 11.24
CA ALA A 352 -32.00 34.30 11.54
C ALA A 352 -31.04 35.22 12.34
N PHE A 353 -30.28 34.67 13.29
CA PHE A 353 -29.31 35.44 14.07
C PHE A 353 -28.21 36.02 13.18
N PHE A 354 -27.68 35.24 12.23
CA PHE A 354 -26.57 35.67 11.41
C PHE A 354 -27.01 36.74 10.41
N ALA A 355 -28.19 36.58 9.81
CA ALA A 355 -28.80 37.61 8.96
C ALA A 355 -29.04 38.92 9.72
N HIS A 356 -29.53 38.84 10.97
CA HIS A 356 -29.71 39.99 11.85
C HIS A 356 -28.38 40.67 12.17
N ASN A 357 -27.38 39.91 12.63
CA ASN A 357 -26.06 40.44 12.99
C ASN A 357 -25.36 41.11 11.80
N LYS A 358 -25.45 40.50 10.61
CA LYS A 358 -24.92 41.07 9.36
C LYS A 358 -25.57 42.41 9.00
N LYS A 359 -26.89 42.51 9.17
CA LYS A 359 -27.62 43.77 8.98
C LYS A 359 -27.20 44.83 10.02
N LEU A 360 -27.11 44.46 11.29
CA LEU A 360 -26.74 45.36 12.37
C LEU A 360 -25.32 45.91 12.20
N ILE A 361 -24.34 45.06 11.88
CA ILE A 361 -22.96 45.48 11.62
C ILE A 361 -22.93 46.48 10.45
N LYS A 362 -23.64 46.18 9.35
CA LYS A 362 -23.73 47.08 8.20
C LYS A 362 -24.34 48.44 8.57
N GLU A 363 -25.43 48.46 9.33
CA GLU A 363 -26.08 49.70 9.78
C GLU A 363 -25.15 50.55 10.66
N ILE A 364 -24.43 49.92 11.59
CA ILE A 364 -23.47 50.59 12.47
C ILE A 364 -22.31 51.18 11.65
N THR A 365 -21.73 50.40 10.73
CA THR A 365 -20.65 50.90 9.86
C THR A 365 -21.09 52.08 9.00
N GLU A 366 -22.32 52.06 8.46
CA GLU A 366 -22.88 53.20 7.73
C GLU A 366 -23.06 54.46 8.61
N LEU A 367 -23.42 54.28 9.89
CA LEU A 367 -23.54 55.37 10.85
C LEU A 367 -22.18 55.97 11.24
N GLU A 368 -21.13 55.16 11.39
CA GLU A 368 -19.76 55.65 11.62
C GLU A 368 -19.29 56.55 10.48
N HIS A 369 -19.50 56.11 9.24
CA HIS A 369 -19.14 56.90 8.06
C HIS A 369 -19.91 58.23 7.98
N LYS A 370 -21.20 58.25 8.32
CA LYS A 370 -22.04 59.46 8.30
C LYS A 370 -21.72 60.43 9.43
N SER A 371 -21.51 59.91 10.63
CA SER A 371 -21.25 60.71 11.85
C SER A 371 -19.79 61.12 12.01
N ARG A 372 -18.88 60.53 11.23
CA ARG A 372 -17.41 60.64 11.36
C ARG A 372 -16.91 60.30 12.77
N LYS A 373 -17.69 59.54 13.53
CA LYS A 373 -17.30 59.01 14.83
C LYS A 373 -16.80 57.59 14.60
N GLN A 374 -15.49 57.40 14.67
CA GLN A 374 -14.88 56.08 14.70
C GLN A 374 -15.18 55.41 16.07
N ASP A 375 -15.16 54.08 16.11
CA ASP A 375 -15.32 53.23 17.31
C ASP A 375 -16.75 53.09 17.85
N VAL A 376 -17.76 53.09 16.98
CA VAL A 376 -19.14 52.69 17.34
C VAL A 376 -19.34 51.19 17.17
N LEU A 377 -18.72 50.58 16.16
CA LEU A 377 -18.64 49.14 16.00
C LEU A 377 -17.57 48.58 16.96
N VAL A 378 -17.93 47.55 17.72
CA VAL A 378 -16.98 46.82 18.56
C VAL A 378 -15.95 46.09 17.69
N ASP A 379 -14.74 45.90 18.21
CA ASP A 379 -13.68 45.23 17.46
C ASP A 379 -13.96 43.73 17.22
N ASP A 380 -13.14 43.13 16.35
CA ASP A 380 -13.25 41.73 15.98
C ASP A 380 -13.09 40.79 17.18
N GLU A 381 -12.36 41.20 18.22
CA GLU A 381 -12.13 40.37 19.41
C GLU A 381 -13.37 40.37 20.33
N ALA A 382 -14.04 41.50 20.47
CA ALA A 382 -15.34 41.58 21.14
C ALA A 382 -16.42 40.79 20.37
N LEU A 383 -16.43 40.87 19.03
CA LEU A 383 -17.33 40.04 18.21
C LEU A 383 -17.01 38.55 18.37
N PHE A 384 -15.72 38.18 18.39
CA PHE A 384 -15.28 36.82 18.66
C PHE A 384 -15.78 36.36 20.02
N ALA A 385 -15.52 37.11 21.09
CA ALA A 385 -15.96 36.78 22.45
C ALA A 385 -17.49 36.61 22.54
N PHE A 386 -18.25 37.49 21.89
CA PHE A 386 -19.71 37.41 21.81
C PHE A 386 -20.20 36.08 21.25
N TYR A 387 -19.62 35.63 20.13
CA TYR A 387 -19.95 34.33 19.52
C TYR A 387 -19.40 33.16 20.32
N ASN A 388 -18.17 33.29 20.83
CA ASN A 388 -17.47 32.26 21.60
C ASN A 388 -18.23 31.86 22.87
N GLU A 389 -18.88 32.81 23.53
CA GLU A 389 -19.71 32.57 24.72
C GLU A 389 -21.05 31.88 24.39
N ARG A 390 -21.59 32.10 23.18
CA ARG A 390 -22.97 31.71 22.80
C ARG A 390 -23.06 30.46 21.94
N LEU A 391 -21.95 30.04 21.33
CA LEU A 391 -21.89 28.85 20.49
C LEU A 391 -21.48 27.61 21.29
N PRO A 392 -22.02 26.42 20.99
CA PRO A 392 -21.62 25.18 21.65
C PRO A 392 -20.11 24.90 21.55
N ASP A 393 -19.56 24.17 22.52
CA ASP A 393 -18.12 23.85 22.60
C ASP A 393 -17.62 22.87 21.53
N PHE A 394 -18.52 22.25 20.74
CA PHE A 394 -18.14 21.28 19.71
C PHE A 394 -18.45 21.77 18.30
N TYR A 395 -17.45 21.64 17.42
CA TYR A 395 -17.58 21.85 15.98
C TYR A 395 -17.83 20.50 15.28
N THR A 396 -18.97 20.35 14.59
CA THR A 396 -19.16 19.31 13.57
C THR A 396 -19.73 19.95 12.31
N ALA A 397 -19.26 19.55 11.13
CA ALA A 397 -19.80 20.03 9.85
C ALA A 397 -21.34 19.85 9.76
N ASP A 398 -21.90 18.83 10.42
CA ASP A 398 -23.34 18.58 10.54
C ASP A 398 -24.10 19.64 11.37
N ALA A 399 -23.40 20.40 12.23
CA ALA A 399 -24.00 21.49 13.02
C ALA A 399 -24.27 22.76 12.17
N VAL A 400 -23.70 22.83 10.96
CA VAL A 400 -23.92 23.96 10.03
C VAL A 400 -25.18 23.72 9.18
N SER A 401 -25.61 22.46 8.99
CA SER A 401 -26.81 22.12 8.23
C SER A 401 -28.09 22.05 9.07
N ASP A 402 -28.01 21.56 10.32
CA ASP A 402 -29.17 21.44 11.20
C ASP A 402 -29.02 22.32 12.45
N GLY A 403 -29.64 23.50 12.38
CA GLY A 403 -30.08 24.27 13.54
C GLY A 403 -29.04 24.49 14.65
N LEU A 404 -28.14 25.46 14.46
CA LEU A 404 -27.52 26.18 15.57
C LEU A 404 -28.62 26.89 16.38
N HIS A 405 -29.27 26.15 17.28
CA HIS A 405 -30.10 26.74 18.31
C HIS A 405 -29.16 27.25 19.40
N PRO A 406 -29.17 28.56 19.72
CA PRO A 406 -28.46 29.05 20.89
C PRO A 406 -28.97 28.29 22.11
N ALA A 407 -28.05 27.81 22.94
CA ALA A 407 -28.41 27.27 24.24
C ALA A 407 -28.89 28.44 25.11
N ASN A 408 -30.22 28.60 25.14
CA ASN A 408 -31.03 29.49 25.97
C ASN A 408 -31.02 31.01 25.67
N PRO A 409 -32.16 31.69 25.97
CA PRO A 409 -32.54 33.01 25.47
C PRO A 409 -31.82 34.21 26.09
#